data_AF-A0AAN7CMU4-F1
#
_entry.id   AF-A0AAN7CMU4-F1
#
_cell.length_a   1.000
_cell.length_b   1.000
_cell.length_c   1.000
_cell.angle_alpha   90.00
_cell.angle_beta   90.00
_cell.angle_gamma   90.00
#
_symmetry.space_group_name_H-M   'P 1'
#
loop_
_entity.id
_entity.type
_entity.pdbx_description
1 polymer ?
#
loop_
_entity_poly.entity_id
_entity_poly.type
_entity_poly.pdbx_seq_one_letter_code
_entity_poly.pdbx_strand_id
1 'polypeptide(L)'
;MTPPQLEASARDLPQPPSEPSHGRLLCLTICGYRKPGMSEEDYRNHMTKVSAPMTRDLMVKYGVIRWTQIHNQSSTRALMSRLYDSQMANLADFDCFSQVVFRSVDDYKRMKEDPWYKEHLVGDHEKFADTQRSLMTIGWIEQFVDQGVVVDGFKEHAK
;
A
#
# COMPACT_ATOMS: atom_id res chain seq x y z
N MET A 1 12.51 22.02 28.68
CA MET A 1 13.01 22.05 27.28
C MET A 1 12.02 21.28 26.43
N THR A 2 11.24 22.01 25.62
CA THR A 2 10.20 21.47 24.76
C THR A 2 10.83 21.12 23.41
N PRO A 3 10.56 19.97 22.78
CA PRO A 3 11.11 19.66 21.47
C PRO A 3 10.51 20.60 20.41
N PRO A 4 11.27 21.00 19.38
CA PRO A 4 10.76 21.89 18.35
C PRO A 4 9.70 21.17 17.50
N GLN A 5 8.53 21.77 17.40
CA GLN A 5 7.51 21.38 16.42
C GLN A 5 8.01 21.80 15.03
N LEU A 6 8.25 20.81 14.18
CA LEU A 6 8.53 21.03 12.77
C LEU A 6 7.18 21.34 12.08
N GLU A 7 6.77 22.61 12.10
CA GLU A 7 5.67 23.06 11.25
C GLU A 7 6.16 23.12 9.80
N ALA A 8 5.90 22.05 9.04
CA ALA A 8 6.02 22.09 7.60
C ALA A 8 4.91 23.01 7.05
N SER A 9 5.31 24.22 6.63
CA SER A 9 4.47 25.13 5.85
C SER A 9 3.88 24.39 4.66
N ALA A 10 2.56 24.42 4.52
CA ALA A 10 1.80 23.77 3.43
C ALA A 10 2.14 24.29 2.01
N ARG A 11 3.13 25.19 1.87
CA ARG A 11 3.50 25.86 0.61
C ARG A 11 4.71 25.27 -0.12
N ASP A 12 5.43 24.31 0.47
CA ASP A 12 6.64 23.70 -0.14
C ASP A 12 6.45 22.23 -0.56
N LEU A 13 5.21 21.73 -0.58
CA LEU A 13 4.95 20.44 -1.21
C LEU A 13 5.12 20.59 -2.72
N PRO A 14 5.93 19.72 -3.38
CA PRO A 14 6.06 19.77 -4.83
C PRO A 14 4.66 19.71 -5.44
N GLN A 15 4.37 20.63 -6.37
CA GLN A 15 3.10 20.61 -7.06
C GLN A 15 2.94 19.24 -7.74
N PRO A 16 1.79 18.56 -7.57
CA PRO A 16 1.55 17.33 -8.28
C PRO A 16 1.73 17.60 -9.78
N PRO A 17 2.36 16.67 -10.53
CA PRO A 17 2.70 16.91 -11.92
C PRO A 17 1.48 17.43 -12.70
N SER A 18 1.68 18.59 -13.34
CA SER A 18 0.63 19.45 -13.88
C SER A 18 0.07 19.01 -15.23
N GLU A 19 0.25 17.75 -15.62
CA GLU A 19 -0.38 17.18 -16.80
C GLU A 19 -1.19 15.95 -16.41
N PRO A 20 -2.39 15.75 -17.00
CA PRO A 20 -3.01 14.44 -16.99
C PRO A 20 -2.05 13.51 -17.71
N SER A 21 -1.28 12.74 -16.94
CA SER A 21 -0.45 11.66 -17.46
C SER A 21 -1.41 10.62 -18.04
N HIS A 22 -1.81 10.81 -19.29
CA HIS A 22 -2.65 9.87 -20.02
C HIS A 22 -1.89 8.53 -20.01
N GLY A 23 -2.26 7.62 -19.10
CA GLY A 23 -1.67 6.29 -18.96
C GLY A 23 -0.79 6.02 -17.74
N ARG A 24 -0.40 6.99 -16.89
CA ARG A 24 0.38 6.68 -15.68
C ARG A 24 -0.50 6.52 -14.45
N LEU A 25 -0.22 5.50 -13.65
CA LEU A 25 -0.92 5.19 -12.40
C LEU A 25 0.00 5.38 -11.21
N LEU A 26 -0.56 5.87 -10.11
CA LEU A 26 0.12 5.93 -8.82
C LEU A 26 -0.04 4.61 -8.09
N CYS A 27 1.01 4.18 -7.39
CA CYS A 27 0.99 3.07 -6.45
C CYS A 27 1.38 3.56 -5.06
N LEU A 28 0.42 3.58 -4.14
CA LEU A 28 0.71 3.71 -2.71
C LEU A 28 1.16 2.36 -2.17
N THR A 29 2.40 2.28 -1.70
CA THR A 29 2.96 1.08 -1.05
C THR A 29 3.09 1.32 0.45
N ILE A 30 2.46 0.45 1.23
CA ILE A 30 2.58 0.38 2.69
C ILE A 30 3.44 -0.84 3.01
N CYS A 31 4.58 -0.61 3.64
CA CYS A 31 5.48 -1.62 4.17
C CYS A 31 5.10 -1.87 5.64
N GLY A 32 4.23 -2.86 5.86
CA GLY A 32 3.58 -3.13 7.13
C GLY A 32 4.40 -4.05 8.04
N TYR A 33 4.46 -3.67 9.31
CA TYR A 33 4.80 -4.58 10.40
C TYR A 33 3.54 -4.98 11.16
N ARG A 34 3.47 -6.24 11.57
CA ARG A 34 2.40 -6.71 12.45
C ARG A 34 2.59 -6.16 13.86
N LYS A 35 1.48 -6.03 14.57
CA LYS A 35 1.46 -5.59 15.97
C LYS A 35 2.36 -6.50 16.83
N PRO A 36 3.12 -5.94 17.80
CA PRO A 36 3.94 -6.76 18.70
C PRO A 36 3.11 -7.83 19.40
N GLY A 37 3.61 -9.07 19.41
CA GLY A 37 2.94 -10.23 19.99
C GLY A 37 1.88 -10.88 19.11
N MET A 38 1.53 -10.32 17.94
CA MET A 38 0.60 -10.93 16.99
C MET A 38 1.28 -11.99 16.14
N SER A 39 0.62 -13.13 15.91
CA SER A 39 1.14 -14.17 15.01
C SER A 39 1.05 -13.74 13.53
N GLU A 40 1.86 -14.34 12.64
CA GLU A 40 1.80 -14.07 11.20
C GLU A 40 0.44 -14.49 10.62
N GLU A 41 -0.12 -15.57 11.15
CA GLU A 41 -1.42 -16.09 10.74
C GLU A 41 -2.56 -15.16 11.15
N ASP A 42 -2.58 -14.69 12.40
CA ASP A 42 -3.62 -13.77 12.89
C ASP A 42 -3.56 -12.44 12.13
N TYR A 43 -2.34 -11.94 11.87
CA TYR A 43 -2.13 -10.73 11.08
C TYR A 43 -2.72 -10.88 9.66
N ARG A 44 -2.37 -11.95 8.95
CA ARG A 44 -2.92 -12.25 7.62
C ARG A 44 -4.43 -12.45 7.67
N ASN A 45 -4.93 -13.18 8.66
CA ASN A 45 -6.36 -13.48 8.80
C ASN A 45 -7.17 -12.20 9.03
N HIS A 46 -6.70 -11.29 9.89
CA HIS A 46 -7.36 -9.99 10.10
C HIS A 46 -7.42 -9.19 8.80
N MET A 47 -6.29 -9.05 8.11
CA MET A 47 -6.22 -8.29 6.87
C MET A 47 -7.12 -8.84 5.77
N THR A 48 -7.14 -10.17 5.60
CA THR A 48 -7.84 -10.82 4.48
C THR A 48 -9.31 -11.14 4.76
N LYS A 49 -9.68 -11.39 6.01
CA LYS A 49 -11.04 -11.80 6.41
C LYS A 49 -11.85 -10.68 7.08
N VAL A 50 -11.19 -9.62 7.55
CA VAL A 50 -11.86 -8.49 8.22
C VAL A 50 -11.65 -7.19 7.43
N SER A 51 -10.40 -6.72 7.32
CA SER A 51 -10.12 -5.40 6.72
C SER A 51 -10.45 -5.36 5.23
N ALA A 52 -10.05 -6.38 4.45
CA ALA A 52 -10.27 -6.38 3.01
C ALA A 52 -11.75 -6.44 2.60
N PRO A 53 -12.60 -7.34 3.14
CA PRO A 53 -14.03 -7.35 2.85
C PRO A 53 -14.73 -6.03 3.21
N MET A 54 -14.31 -5.40 4.31
CA MET A 54 -14.87 -4.13 4.78
C MET A 54 -14.47 -2.92 3.90
N THR A 55 -13.35 -3.00 3.18
CA THR A 55 -12.76 -1.84 2.46
C THR A 55 -12.87 -1.94 0.94
N ARG A 56 -12.85 -3.14 0.36
CA ARG A 56 -12.61 -3.30 -1.09
C ARG A 56 -13.67 -2.64 -1.98
N ASP A 57 -14.95 -2.68 -1.59
CA ASP A 57 -16.03 -2.11 -2.40
C ASP A 57 -15.98 -0.58 -2.34
N LEU A 58 -15.54 -0.03 -1.20
CA LEU A 58 -15.27 1.39 -1.04
C LEU A 58 -14.07 1.84 -1.90
N MET A 59 -13.00 1.05 -1.94
CA MET A 59 -11.84 1.31 -2.82
C MET A 59 -12.29 1.40 -4.29
N VAL A 60 -13.12 0.44 -4.74
CA VAL A 60 -13.68 0.46 -6.10
C VAL A 60 -14.56 1.68 -6.34
N LYS A 61 -15.46 2.03 -5.40
CA LYS A 61 -16.35 3.21 -5.47
C LYS A 61 -15.56 4.49 -5.74
N TYR A 62 -14.38 4.62 -5.13
CA TYR A 62 -13.55 5.82 -5.24
C TYR A 62 -12.50 5.76 -6.34
N GLY A 63 -12.47 4.73 -7.18
CA GLY A 63 -11.59 4.68 -8.35
C GLY A 63 -10.23 4.06 -8.11
N VAL A 64 -10.05 3.31 -7.03
CA VAL A 64 -8.90 2.39 -6.90
C VAL A 64 -9.05 1.29 -7.95
N ILE A 65 -8.00 1.14 -8.74
CA ILE A 65 -7.94 0.22 -9.89
C ILE A 65 -7.47 -1.16 -9.44
N ARG A 66 -6.53 -1.21 -8.49
CA ARG A 66 -5.99 -2.46 -7.97
C ARG A 66 -5.59 -2.29 -6.51
N TRP A 67 -5.88 -3.29 -5.70
CA TRP A 67 -5.35 -3.39 -4.34
C TRP A 67 -4.84 -4.81 -4.09
N THR A 68 -3.60 -4.93 -3.64
CA THR A 68 -2.98 -6.21 -3.32
C THR A 68 -2.33 -6.19 -1.95
N GLN A 69 -2.39 -7.32 -1.26
CA GLN A 69 -1.67 -7.59 -0.01
C GLN A 69 -0.69 -8.74 -0.27
N ILE A 70 0.61 -8.48 -0.11
CA ILE A 70 1.67 -9.48 -0.22
C ILE A 70 2.15 -9.80 1.19
N HIS A 71 1.84 -11.00 1.68
CA HIS A 71 2.19 -11.43 3.05
C HIS A 71 3.55 -12.16 3.04
N ASN A 72 4.53 -11.54 3.69
CA ASN A 72 5.93 -11.99 3.71
C ASN A 72 6.20 -12.85 4.95
N GLN A 73 5.48 -13.96 5.05
CA GLN A 73 5.62 -14.94 6.13
C GLN A 73 7.05 -15.49 6.21
N SER A 74 7.43 -16.03 7.36
CA SER A 74 8.74 -16.64 7.57
C SER A 74 9.06 -17.72 6.51
N SER A 75 8.06 -18.51 6.11
CA SER A 75 8.20 -19.55 5.09
C SER A 75 8.46 -19.01 3.68
N THR A 76 7.78 -17.93 3.26
CA THR A 76 7.99 -17.32 1.95
C THR A 76 9.29 -16.51 1.90
N ARG A 77 9.63 -15.83 3.00
CA ARG A 77 10.91 -15.12 3.14
C ARG A 77 12.11 -16.08 3.06
N ALA A 78 11.99 -17.30 3.59
CA ALA A 78 13.04 -18.30 3.48
C ALA A 78 13.37 -18.71 2.03
N LEU A 79 12.42 -18.55 1.09
CA LEU A 79 12.66 -18.82 -0.33
C LEU A 79 13.67 -17.84 -0.95
N MET A 80 13.92 -16.68 -0.33
CA MET A 80 14.92 -15.72 -0.81
C MET A 80 16.32 -16.33 -0.91
N SER A 81 16.64 -17.33 -0.08
CA SER A 81 17.90 -18.09 -0.13
C SER A 81 18.18 -18.74 -1.49
N ARG A 82 17.18 -18.86 -2.37
CA ARG A 82 17.29 -19.39 -3.72
C ARG A 82 17.50 -18.32 -4.79
N LEU A 83 17.38 -17.04 -4.44
CA LEU A 83 17.27 -15.94 -5.41
C LEU A 83 18.39 -14.89 -5.31
N TYR A 84 18.89 -14.58 -4.11
CA TYR A 84 19.93 -13.56 -3.99
C TYR A 84 21.33 -14.11 -4.25
N ASP A 85 22.18 -13.26 -4.80
CA ASP A 85 23.64 -13.45 -4.84
C ASP A 85 24.32 -12.58 -3.76
N SER A 86 25.66 -12.55 -3.76
CA SER A 86 26.43 -11.75 -2.81
C SER A 86 26.18 -10.24 -2.88
N GLN A 87 25.61 -9.72 -3.97
CA GLN A 87 25.34 -8.29 -4.16
C GLN A 87 23.97 -7.87 -3.61
N MET A 88 23.01 -8.79 -3.43
CA MET A 88 21.61 -8.47 -3.07
C MET A 88 21.12 -9.20 -1.81
N ALA A 89 21.94 -9.26 -0.77
CA ALA A 89 21.65 -10.05 0.45
C ALA A 89 20.86 -9.30 1.55
N ASN A 90 20.55 -8.02 1.38
CA ASN A 90 19.83 -7.23 2.40
C ASN A 90 18.33 -7.53 2.35
N LEU A 91 17.89 -8.52 3.12
CA LEU A 91 16.49 -8.92 3.18
C LEU A 91 15.70 -7.99 4.11
N ALA A 92 14.69 -7.33 3.55
CA ALA A 92 13.73 -6.58 4.33
C ALA A 92 12.88 -7.52 5.20
N ASP A 93 12.55 -7.07 6.42
CA ASP A 93 11.84 -7.87 7.41
C ASP A 93 10.34 -7.55 7.53
N PHE A 94 9.80 -6.69 6.65
CA PHE A 94 8.38 -6.33 6.61
C PHE A 94 7.47 -7.57 6.56
N ASP A 95 6.41 -7.58 7.36
CA ASP A 95 5.44 -8.67 7.39
C ASP A 95 4.47 -8.64 6.20
N CYS A 96 4.18 -7.45 5.66
CA CYS A 96 3.31 -7.30 4.49
C CYS A 96 3.68 -6.09 3.62
N PHE A 97 3.44 -6.20 2.32
CA PHE A 97 3.28 -5.04 1.44
C PHE A 97 1.82 -4.89 1.04
N SER A 98 1.21 -3.73 1.31
CA SER A 98 -0.11 -3.38 0.77
C SER A 98 0.08 -2.33 -0.31
N GLN A 99 -0.33 -2.65 -1.54
CA GLN A 99 -0.16 -1.80 -2.71
C GLN A 99 -1.52 -1.39 -3.27
N VAL A 100 -1.81 -0.08 -3.26
CA VAL A 100 -3.06 0.50 -3.74
C VAL A 100 -2.77 1.33 -4.98
N VAL A 101 -3.42 1.01 -6.10
CA VAL A 101 -3.21 1.64 -7.40
C VAL A 101 -4.40 2.52 -7.76
N PHE A 102 -4.16 3.79 -8.07
CA PHE A 102 -5.18 4.77 -8.41
C PHE A 102 -4.61 5.85 -9.34
N ARG A 103 -5.49 6.68 -9.91
CA ARG A 103 -5.08 7.77 -10.81
C ARG A 103 -4.71 9.04 -10.07
N SER A 104 -5.55 9.43 -9.12
CA SER A 104 -5.38 10.68 -8.39
C SER A 104 -5.30 10.43 -6.90
N VAL A 105 -4.40 11.16 -6.22
CA VAL A 105 -4.37 11.20 -4.75
C VAL A 105 -5.72 11.68 -4.19
N ASP A 106 -6.45 12.52 -4.94
CA ASP A 106 -7.76 13.01 -4.51
C ASP A 106 -8.80 11.89 -4.44
N ASP A 107 -8.71 10.88 -5.30
CA ASP A 107 -9.56 9.69 -5.24
C ASP A 107 -9.40 8.97 -3.88
N TYR A 108 -8.13 8.79 -3.48
CA TYR A 108 -7.77 8.17 -2.21
C TYR A 108 -8.16 9.05 -1.00
N LYS A 109 -8.08 10.37 -1.11
CA LYS A 109 -8.51 11.31 -0.05
C LYS A 109 -10.02 11.27 0.14
N ARG A 110 -10.80 11.33 -0.93
CA ARG A 110 -12.28 11.25 -0.86
C ARG A 110 -12.74 9.92 -0.27
N MET A 111 -12.04 8.82 -0.55
CA MET A 111 -12.31 7.52 0.09
C MET A 111 -12.17 7.59 1.62
N LYS A 112 -11.11 8.23 2.14
CA LYS A 112 -10.90 8.39 3.59
C LYS A 112 -11.91 9.33 4.24
N GLU A 113 -12.54 10.20 3.48
CA GLU A 113 -13.56 11.13 3.95
C GLU A 113 -14.96 10.52 4.01
N ASP A 114 -15.19 9.37 3.36
CA ASP A 114 -16.46 8.67 3.33
C ASP A 114 -16.97 8.35 4.75
N PRO A 115 -18.26 8.59 5.05
CA PRO A 115 -18.83 8.27 6.37
C PRO A 115 -18.63 6.82 6.78
N TRP A 116 -18.78 5.86 5.86
CA TRP A 116 -18.55 4.45 6.12
C TRP A 116 -17.11 4.19 6.53
N TYR A 117 -16.14 4.85 5.86
CA TYR A 117 -14.73 4.76 6.23
C TYR A 117 -14.50 5.27 7.65
N LYS A 118 -15.03 6.46 7.96
CA LYS A 118 -14.85 7.07 9.27
C LYS A 118 -15.43 6.24 10.40
N GLU A 119 -16.58 5.62 10.16
CA GLU A 119 -17.29 4.82 11.16
C GLU A 119 -16.66 3.43 11.34
N HIS A 120 -16.25 2.76 10.25
CA HIS A 120 -15.89 1.34 10.31
C HIS A 120 -14.38 1.07 10.19
N LEU A 121 -13.63 1.93 9.50
CA LEU A 121 -12.21 1.68 9.16
C LEU A 121 -11.21 2.48 9.98
N VAL A 122 -11.63 3.61 10.57
CA VAL A 122 -10.78 4.37 11.49
C VAL A 122 -10.45 3.50 12.70
N GLY A 123 -9.16 3.41 13.03
CA GLY A 123 -8.65 2.59 14.14
C GLY A 123 -8.51 1.09 13.84
N ASP A 124 -8.98 0.58 12.68
CA ASP A 124 -8.81 -0.85 12.37
C ASP A 124 -7.34 -1.27 12.30
N HIS A 125 -6.49 -0.41 11.73
CA HIS A 125 -5.06 -0.64 11.61
C HIS A 125 -4.37 -0.86 12.97
N GLU A 126 -4.84 -0.26 14.06
CA GLU A 126 -4.26 -0.40 15.40
C GLU A 126 -4.53 -1.78 16.03
N LYS A 127 -5.49 -2.53 15.47
CA LYS A 127 -5.82 -3.89 15.93
C LYS A 127 -4.77 -4.90 15.48
N PHE A 128 -4.17 -4.69 14.31
CA PHE A 128 -3.30 -5.69 13.67
C PHE A 128 -1.91 -5.19 13.27
N ALA A 129 -1.69 -3.89 13.09
CA ALA A 129 -0.43 -3.33 12.61
C ALA A 129 0.36 -2.61 13.72
N ASP A 130 1.69 -2.64 13.60
CA ASP A 130 2.59 -1.71 14.27
C ASP A 130 2.69 -0.44 13.41
N THR A 131 1.87 0.55 13.72
CA THR A 131 1.80 1.82 12.96
C THR A 131 3.02 2.71 13.18
N GLN A 132 3.85 2.44 14.18
CA GLN A 132 5.06 3.22 14.45
C GLN A 132 6.24 2.75 13.60
N ARG A 133 6.36 1.43 13.37
CA ARG A 133 7.41 0.86 12.51
C ARG A 133 7.02 0.82 11.04
N SER A 134 5.74 0.73 10.74
CA SER A 134 5.26 0.62 9.35
C SER A 134 5.62 1.87 8.55
N LEU A 135 6.04 1.68 7.30
CA LEU A 135 6.48 2.75 6.41
C LEU A 135 5.56 2.86 5.20
N MET A 136 5.52 4.04 4.57
CA MET A 136 4.70 4.28 3.37
C MET A 136 5.49 5.05 2.33
N THR A 137 5.28 4.72 1.06
CA THR A 137 5.82 5.46 -0.09
C THR A 137 4.80 5.44 -1.24
N ILE A 138 4.92 6.38 -2.17
CA ILE A 138 4.08 6.46 -3.36
C ILE A 138 4.94 6.75 -4.58
N GLY A 139 4.62 6.13 -5.71
CA GLY A 139 5.35 6.33 -6.96
C GLY A 139 4.56 5.94 -8.20
N TRP A 140 5.13 6.20 -9.38
CA TRP A 140 4.56 5.80 -10.65
C TRP A 140 4.78 4.31 -10.93
N ILE A 141 3.79 3.68 -11.55
CA ILE A 141 3.92 2.31 -12.05
C ILE A 141 4.43 2.35 -13.48
N GLU A 142 5.58 1.73 -13.71
CA GLU A 142 6.02 1.29 -15.03
C GLU A 142 5.80 -0.22 -15.11
N GLN A 143 4.96 -0.67 -16.06
CA GLN A 143 4.62 -2.08 -16.22
C GLN A 143 5.16 -2.61 -17.55
N PHE A 144 6.03 -3.61 -17.47
CA PHE A 144 6.68 -4.24 -18.63
C PHE A 144 6.16 -5.65 -18.93
N VAL A 145 5.56 -6.31 -17.93
CA VAL A 145 4.99 -7.67 -18.05
C VAL A 145 3.64 -7.71 -17.33
N ASP A 146 2.64 -8.30 -17.98
CA ASP A 146 1.34 -8.61 -17.40
C ASP A 146 0.84 -9.97 -17.88
N GLN A 147 0.33 -10.80 -16.97
CA GLN A 147 -0.14 -12.16 -17.26
C GLN A 147 0.85 -13.02 -18.08
N GLY A 148 2.15 -12.83 -17.86
CA GLY A 148 3.21 -13.54 -18.59
C GLY A 148 3.48 -13.03 -20.02
N VAL A 149 2.90 -11.89 -20.41
CA VAL A 149 3.07 -11.27 -21.73
C VAL A 149 3.77 -9.91 -21.57
N VAL A 150 4.66 -9.58 -22.50
CA VAL A 150 5.30 -8.24 -22.56
C VAL A 150 4.25 -7.19 -22.89
N VAL A 151 4.23 -6.10 -22.11
CA VAL A 151 3.31 -4.97 -22.29
C VAL A 151 4.08 -3.66 -22.28
N ASP A 152 3.45 -2.61 -22.82
CA ASP A 152 3.95 -1.24 -22.82
C ASP A 152 3.03 -0.38 -21.93
N GLY A 153 3.18 -0.56 -20.62
CA GLY A 153 2.38 0.12 -19.60
C GLY A 153 1.13 -0.64 -19.14
N PHE A 154 0.40 0.00 -18.23
CA PHE A 154 -0.77 -0.59 -17.57
C PHE A 154 -2.00 -0.53 -18.51
N LYS A 155 -2.51 -1.70 -18.90
CA LYS A 155 -3.75 -1.79 -19.70
C LYS A 155 -4.94 -1.91 -18.78
N GLU A 156 -5.97 -1.11 -19.03
CA GLU A 156 -7.24 -1.25 -18.34
C GLU A 156 -8.15 -2.18 -19.11
N HIS A 157 -8.78 -3.09 -18.40
CA HIS A 157 -9.93 -3.80 -18.93
C HIS A 157 -11.09 -2.80 -19.01
N ALA A 158 -11.65 -2.64 -20.20
CA ALA A 158 -12.89 -1.89 -20.38
C ALA A 158 -13.96 -2.49 -19.45
N LYS A 159 -14.62 -1.64 -18.66
CA LYS A 159 -15.74 -2.04 -17.80
C LYS A 159 -16.94 -2.47 -18.61
#